data_AF-A0A2V3W4J1-F1
#
_entry.id   AF-A0A2V3W4J1-F1
#
_cell.length_a   1.000
_cell.length_b   1.000
_cell.length_c   1.000
_cell.angle_alpha   90.00
_cell.angle_beta   90.00
_cell.angle_gamma   90.00
#
_symmetry.space_group_name_H-M   'P 1'
#
loop_
_entity.id
_entity.type
_entity.pdbx_description
1 polymer ?
#
loop_
_entity_poly.entity_id
_entity_poly.type
_entity_poly.pdbx_seq_one_letter_code
_entity_poly.pdbx_strand_id
1 'polypeptide(L)'
;MKKICFSETLAKNLNLKDDRRYYFHSNENLLRQKIYQIIAGYSEDDAADQLTKDPVFTQIIGTDALASQPSLSRFLNGLIANP
;
A
#
# COMPACT_ATOMS: atom_id res chain seq x y z
N MET A 1 12.29 -23.51 -4.64
CA MET A 1 11.52 -22.42 -4.02
C MET A 1 10.96 -21.55 -5.14
N LYS A 2 9.64 -21.52 -5.32
CA LYS A 2 9.00 -20.69 -6.36
C LYS A 2 9.01 -19.25 -5.83
N LYS A 3 9.91 -18.41 -6.35
CA LYS A 3 9.96 -16.99 -5.98
C LYS A 3 8.72 -16.36 -6.60
N ILE A 4 7.75 -15.99 -5.78
CA ILE A 4 6.65 -15.14 -6.24
C ILE A 4 7.32 -13.80 -6.50
N CYS A 5 7.45 -13.42 -7.77
CA CYS A 5 7.86 -12.08 -8.14
C CYS A 5 6.72 -11.12 -7.79
N PHE A 6 6.58 -10.84 -6.50
CA PHE A 6 5.39 -10.24 -5.92
C PHE A 6 5.10 -8.87 -6.54
N SER A 7 6.13 -8.03 -6.69
CA SER A 7 6.00 -6.73 -7.36
C SER A 7 5.54 -6.87 -8.82
N GLU A 8 6.11 -7.80 -9.58
CA GLU A 8 5.71 -8.06 -10.97
C GLU A 8 4.29 -8.63 -11.06
N THR A 9 3.89 -9.42 -10.08
CA THR A 9 2.54 -9.98 -9.98
C THR A 9 1.52 -8.89 -9.65
N LEU A 10 1.85 -7.99 -8.71
CA LEU A 10 1.04 -6.83 -8.40
C LEU A 10 0.91 -5.91 -9.62
N ALA A 11 2.00 -5.54 -10.27
CA ALA A 11 1.96 -4.68 -11.45
C ALA A 11 1.10 -5.25 -12.59
N LYS A 12 1.09 -6.59 -12.75
CA LYS A 12 0.26 -7.26 -13.76
C LYS A 12 -1.22 -7.33 -13.42
N ASN A 13 -1.58 -7.45 -12.14
CA ASN A 13 -2.96 -7.71 -11.72
C ASN A 13 -3.66 -6.48 -11.13
N LEU A 14 -2.91 -5.50 -10.63
CA LEU A 14 -3.45 -4.29 -10.00
C LEU A 14 -3.73 -3.22 -11.06
N ASN A 15 -4.78 -3.45 -11.87
CA ASN A 15 -5.17 -2.55 -12.94
C ASN A 15 -6.29 -1.61 -12.48
N LEU A 16 -5.95 -0.65 -11.61
CA LEU A 16 -6.89 0.33 -11.07
C LEU A 16 -6.84 1.62 -11.86
N LYS A 17 -8.00 2.11 -12.32
CA LYS A 17 -8.10 3.49 -12.83
C LYS A 17 -7.83 4.47 -11.68
N ASP A 18 -6.75 5.21 -11.80
CA ASP A 18 -6.38 6.22 -10.81
C ASP A 18 -6.91 7.61 -11.24
N ASP A 19 -8.17 7.87 -10.92
CA ASP A 19 -8.82 9.15 -11.23
C ASP A 19 -8.47 10.24 -10.20
N ARG A 20 -7.52 9.98 -9.27
CA ARG A 20 -7.13 10.93 -8.22
C ARG A 20 -6.26 12.03 -8.84
N ARG A 21 -6.73 13.28 -8.78
CA ARG A 21 -5.99 14.44 -9.33
C ARG A 21 -4.66 14.76 -8.64
N TYR A 22 -4.51 14.41 -7.37
CA TYR A 22 -3.32 14.69 -6.57
C TYR A 22 -3.01 13.48 -5.69
N TYR A 23 -2.26 12.50 -6.21
CA TYR A 23 -1.81 11.36 -5.43
C TYR A 23 -0.31 11.47 -5.13
N PHE A 24 0.05 11.30 -3.85
CA PHE A 24 1.45 11.21 -3.41
C PHE A 24 1.97 9.76 -3.39
N HIS A 25 1.06 8.78 -3.37
CA HIS A 25 1.39 7.35 -3.34
C HIS A 25 0.66 6.62 -4.47
N SER A 26 1.40 5.83 -5.24
CA SER A 26 0.81 4.96 -6.28
C SER A 26 -0.10 3.90 -5.64
N ASN A 27 -1.11 3.45 -6.39
CA ASN A 27 -1.97 2.34 -5.95
C ASN A 27 -1.18 1.08 -5.61
N GLU A 28 -0.09 0.80 -6.35
CA GLU A 28 0.83 -0.29 -6.04
C GLU A 28 1.48 -0.13 -4.65
N ASN A 29 2.01 1.06 -4.34
CA ASN A 29 2.65 1.31 -3.05
C ASN A 29 1.64 1.25 -1.90
N LEU A 30 0.41 1.73 -2.12
CA LEU A 30 -0.67 1.65 -1.12
C LEU A 30 -1.02 0.19 -0.79
N LEU A 31 -1.12 -0.66 -1.82
CA LEU A 31 -1.42 -2.08 -1.62
C LEU A 31 -0.23 -2.82 -0.98
N ARG A 32 1.00 -2.56 -1.45
CA ARG A 32 2.22 -3.13 -0.86
C ARG A 32 2.34 -2.75 0.61
N GLN A 33 2.07 -1.49 0.96
CA GLN A 33 2.08 -1.02 2.34
C GLN A 33 1.12 -1.82 3.21
N LYS A 34 -0.15 -1.94 2.82
CA LYS A 34 -1.14 -2.67 3.63
C LYS A 34 -0.79 -4.15 3.76
N ILE A 35 -0.30 -4.80 2.70
CA ILE A 35 0.11 -6.21 2.75
C ILE A 35 1.29 -6.42 3.71
N TYR A 36 2.32 -5.58 3.65
CA TYR A 36 3.46 -5.69 4.55
C TYR A 36 3.10 -5.36 6.00
N GLN A 37 2.20 -4.40 6.23
CA GLN A 37 1.66 -4.12 7.56
C GLN A 37 0.94 -5.33 8.15
N ILE A 38 0.07 -5.99 7.36
CA ILE A 38 -0.62 -7.22 7.79
C ILE A 38 0.37 -8.33 8.11
N ILE A 39 1.37 -8.58 7.25
CA ILE A 39 2.38 -9.62 7.46
C ILE A 39 3.21 -9.36 8.72
N ALA A 40 3.52 -8.10 9.00
CA ALA A 40 4.30 -7.70 10.18
C ALA A 40 3.48 -7.64 11.49
N GLY A 41 2.17 -7.92 11.44
CA GLY A 41 1.29 -7.91 12.61
C GLY A 41 0.65 -6.56 12.92
N TYR A 42 0.77 -5.58 12.03
CA TYR A 42 0.07 -4.29 12.11
C TYR A 42 -1.28 -4.37 11.37
N SER A 43 -2.20 -5.18 11.89
CA SER A 43 -3.53 -5.36 11.29
C SER A 43 -4.41 -4.12 11.40
N GLU A 44 -4.27 -3.39 12.50
CA GLU A 44 -5.10 -2.23 12.84
C GLU A 44 -4.83 -1.05 11.90
N ASP A 45 -5.89 -0.32 11.58
CA ASP A 45 -5.81 0.79 10.62
C ASP A 45 -5.02 1.99 11.15
N ASP A 46 -5.05 2.23 12.46
CA ASP A 46 -4.33 3.32 13.12
C ASP A 46 -2.80 3.13 13.15
N ALA A 47 -2.34 1.89 12.99
CA ALA A 47 -0.91 1.60 12.87
C ALA A 47 -0.27 2.31 11.67
N ALA A 48 -1.03 2.60 10.62
CA ALA A 48 -0.50 3.26 9.43
C ALA A 48 0.03 4.66 9.72
N ASP A 49 -0.63 5.43 10.59
CA ASP A 49 -0.16 6.76 10.96
C ASP A 49 1.14 6.70 11.76
N GLN A 50 1.27 5.72 12.65
CA GLN A 50 2.50 5.48 13.43
C GLN A 50 3.67 5.07 12.53
N LEU A 51 3.37 4.29 11.49
CA LEU A 51 4.37 3.77 10.55
C LEU A 51 4.76 4.77 9.47
N THR A 52 4.09 5.93 9.33
CA THR A 52 4.37 6.91 8.26
C THR A 52 5.84 7.33 8.15
N LYS A 53 6.57 7.26 9.27
CA LYS A 53 7.99 7.61 9.40
C LYS A 53 8.88 6.43 9.77
N ASP A 54 8.36 5.20 9.73
CA ASP A 54 9.14 4.02 10.04
C ASP A 54 10.18 3.78 8.93
N PRO A 55 11.49 3.87 9.24
CA PRO A 55 12.54 3.75 8.24
C PRO A 55 12.64 2.33 7.64
N VAL A 56 12.17 1.31 8.34
CA VAL A 56 12.16 -0.07 7.86
C VAL A 56 11.10 -0.22 6.78
N PHE A 57 9.90 0.28 7.00
CA PHE A 57 8.82 0.18 6.01
C PHE A 57 9.07 1.05 4.78
N THR A 58 9.59 2.27 4.93
CA THR A 58 9.98 3.11 3.78
C THR A 58 11.03 2.42 2.92
N GLN A 59 12.01 1.73 3.54
CA GLN A 59 13.03 0.96 2.84
C GLN A 59 12.48 -0.31 2.16
N ILE A 60 11.58 -1.05 2.83
CA ILE A 60 10.94 -2.25 2.26
C ILE A 60 10.08 -1.92 1.04
N ILE A 61 9.38 -0.78 1.08
CA ILE A 61 8.51 -0.34 -0.03
C ILE A 61 9.32 0.37 -1.11
N GLY A 62 10.38 1.09 -0.73
CA GLY A 62 11.20 1.90 -1.63
C GLY A 62 10.58 3.26 -1.91
N THR A 63 10.08 3.93 -0.87
CA THR A 63 9.43 5.26 -0.95
C THR A 63 9.92 6.15 0.19
N ASP A 64 10.03 7.47 -0.04
CA ASP A 64 10.51 8.42 0.97
C ASP A 64 9.50 8.63 2.12
N ALA A 65 8.21 8.39 1.84
CA ALA A 65 7.13 8.48 2.81
C ALA A 65 6.09 7.40 2.56
N LEU A 66 5.51 6.87 3.64
CA LEU A 66 4.37 5.97 3.59
C LEU A 66 3.04 6.73 3.65
N ALA A 67 1.99 6.09 3.19
CA ALA A 67 0.65 6.62 3.25
C ALA A 67 0.09 6.59 4.68
N SER A 68 -0.64 7.64 5.04
CA SER A 68 -1.40 7.73 6.29
C SER A 68 -2.61 6.80 6.33
N GLN A 69 -3.17 6.57 7.52
CA GLN A 69 -4.39 5.81 7.72
C GLN A 69 -5.55 6.30 6.82
N PRO A 70 -5.86 7.62 6.74
CA PRO A 70 -6.92 8.10 5.85
C PRO A 70 -6.65 7.81 4.37
N SER A 71 -5.37 7.77 3.96
CA SER A 71 -5.00 7.48 2.58
C SER A 71 -5.19 6.01 2.24
N LEU A 72 -4.81 5.10 3.13
CA LEU A 72 -5.06 3.66 2.97
C LEU A 72 -6.55 3.34 3.03
N SER A 73 -7.29 3.96 3.94
CA SER A 73 -8.75 3.76 4.05
C SER A 73 -9.49 4.15 2.75
N ARG A 74 -9.19 5.33 2.18
CA ARG A 74 -9.75 5.74 0.88
C ARG A 74 -9.40 4.77 -0.24
N PHE A 75 -8.15 4.29 -0.27
CA PHE A 75 -7.70 3.32 -1.27
C PHE A 75 -8.48 2.00 -1.18
N LEU A 76 -8.60 1.42 0.02
CA LEU A 76 -9.32 0.16 0.24
C LEU A 76 -10.82 0.30 -0.06
N ASN A 77 -11.44 1.42 0.32
CA ASN A 77 -12.83 1.71 -0.02
C ASN A 77 -13.03 1.77 -1.54
N GLY A 78 -12.09 2.39 -2.27
CA GLY A 78 -12.13 2.46 -3.73
C GLY A 78 -12.00 1.08 -4.40
N LEU A 79 -11.16 0.21 -3.84
CA LEU A 79 -10.96 -1.15 -4.31
C LEU A 79 -12.22 -2.02 -4.15
N ILE A 80 -12.93 -1.88 -3.03
CA ILE A 80 -14.15 -2.66 -2.75
C ILE A 80 -15.33 -2.13 -3.57
N ALA A 81 -15.40 -0.82 -3.81
CA ALA A 81 -16.50 -0.19 -4.52
C ALA A 81 -16.47 -0.41 -6.05
N ASN A 82 -15.30 -0.72 -6.63
CA ASN A 82 -15.12 -0.98 -8.07
C ASN A 82 -14.25 -2.23 -8.27
N PRO A 83 -14.82 -3.45 -8.15
CA PRO A 83 -14.08 -4.70 -8.30
C PRO A 83 -13.59 -4.97 -9.72
#